data_AF-A0A966KFA6-F1
#
_entry.id   AF-A0A966KFA6-F1
#
_cell.length_a   1.000
_cell.length_b   1.000
_cell.length_c   1.000
_cell.angle_alpha   90.00
_cell.angle_beta   90.00
_cell.angle_gamma   90.00
#
_symmetry.space_group_name_H-M   'P 1'
#
loop_
_entity.id
_entity.type
_entity.pdbx_description
1 polymer ?
#
loop_
_entity_poly.entity_id
_entity_poly.type
_entity_poly.pdbx_seq_one_letter_code
_entity_poly.pdbx_strand_id
1 'polypeptide(L)'
;MVTGATSPLLTAPIGPTIIRLAAPNMISMLVTMATLMAEAWYVGQLGTDALAGLALGFPMMMLVMMLSAGSFGGTITGAVARLLGAGNREGAEVLALHAVLMMLFLAGLCSAIFLVGGREIYSLLGGRGPVLEQALAYSNVLFAGC
;
A
#
# COMPACT_ATOMS: atom_id res chain seq x y z
N MET A 1 40.41 5.51 2.21
CA MET A 1 40.31 6.73 1.37
C MET A 1 39.28 6.46 0.29
N VAL A 2 38.02 6.85 0.50
CA VAL A 2 36.99 6.80 -0.54
C VAL A 2 37.04 8.16 -1.24
N THR A 3 37.49 8.16 -2.49
CA THR A 3 37.57 9.30 -3.39
C THR A 3 36.21 9.96 -3.58
N GLY A 4 36.19 11.29 -3.57
CA GLY A 4 35.00 12.12 -3.69
C GLY A 4 34.21 11.89 -4.98
N ALA A 5 33.18 11.06 -4.91
CA ALA A 5 32.06 11.14 -5.83
C ALA A 5 31.23 12.36 -5.42
N THR A 6 31.43 13.48 -6.12
CA THR A 6 30.54 14.64 -6.06
C THR A 6 29.17 14.16 -6.54
N SER A 7 28.30 13.79 -5.61
CA SER A 7 26.96 13.28 -5.94
C SER A 7 26.26 14.26 -6.90
N PRO A 8 25.71 13.80 -8.03
CA PRO A 8 25.06 14.67 -9.03
C PRO A 8 23.87 15.48 -8.47
N LEU A 9 23.40 15.14 -7.27
CA LEU A 9 22.46 15.91 -6.47
C LEU A 9 23.01 17.26 -5.97
N LEU A 10 24.34 17.43 -5.91
CA LEU A 10 25.00 18.66 -5.46
C LEU A 10 25.53 19.54 -6.61
N THR A 11 25.62 19.02 -7.84
CA THR A 11 26.31 19.70 -8.96
C THR A 11 25.46 19.93 -10.21
N ALA A 12 24.31 19.25 -10.38
CA ALA A 12 23.44 19.41 -11.54
C ALA A 12 22.37 20.51 -11.33
N PRO A 13 21.89 21.18 -12.40
CA PRO A 13 20.81 22.16 -12.30
C PRO A 13 19.56 21.53 -11.66
N ILE A 14 18.99 22.24 -10.66
CA ILE A 14 17.94 21.73 -9.76
C ILE A 14 16.68 21.34 -10.54
N GLY A 15 16.30 22.12 -11.56
CA GLY A 15 15.11 21.89 -12.39
C GLY A 15 15.06 20.51 -13.08
N PRO A 16 16.00 20.18 -13.99
CA PRO A 16 15.98 18.90 -14.70
C PRO A 16 16.22 17.69 -13.78
N THR A 17 16.97 17.85 -12.70
CA THR A 17 17.20 16.77 -11.72
C THR A 17 15.91 16.42 -10.97
N ILE A 18 15.15 17.42 -10.52
CA ILE A 18 13.84 17.20 -9.89
C ILE A 18 12.87 16.57 -10.87
N ILE A 19 12.79 17.06 -12.12
CA ILE A 19 11.89 16.49 -13.13
C ILE A 19 12.23 15.01 -13.40
N ARG A 20 13.51 14.65 -13.48
CA ARG A 20 13.93 13.27 -13.74
C ARG A 20 13.62 12.32 -12.58
N LEU A 21 13.64 12.82 -11.33
CA LEU A 21 13.24 12.05 -10.14
C LEU A 21 11.72 12.01 -9.95
N ALA A 22 11.02 13.09 -10.28
CA ALA A 22 9.57 13.21 -10.12
C ALA A 22 8.79 12.52 -11.25
N ALA A 23 9.31 12.50 -12.48
CA ALA A 23 8.67 11.88 -13.64
C ALA A 23 8.22 10.43 -13.40
N PRO A 24 9.08 9.50 -12.90
CA PRO A 24 8.64 8.14 -12.63
C PRO A 24 7.52 8.09 -11.58
N ASN A 25 7.62 8.90 -10.52
CA ASN A 25 6.58 8.96 -9.49
C ASN A 25 5.23 9.48 -10.02
N MET A 26 5.25 10.51 -10.87
CA MET A 26 4.04 11.04 -11.50
C MET A 26 3.37 10.02 -12.41
N ILE A 27 4.16 9.26 -13.18
CA ILE A 27 3.63 8.17 -14.02
C ILE A 27 2.99 7.09 -13.15
N SER A 28 3.66 6.66 -12.07
CA SER A 28 3.09 5.68 -11.14
C SER A 28 1.76 6.15 -10.56
N MET A 29 1.66 7.41 -10.11
CA MET A 29 0.42 7.97 -9.58
C MET A 29 -0.71 8.02 -10.62
N LEU A 30 -0.40 8.35 -11.88
CA LEU A 30 -1.39 8.33 -12.97
C LEU A 30 -1.91 6.92 -13.24
N VAL A 31 -1.03 5.92 -13.26
CA VAL A 31 -1.43 4.51 -13.41
C VAL A 31 -2.30 4.07 -12.25
N THR A 32 -1.93 4.39 -11.00
CA THR A 32 -2.74 4.08 -9.82
C THR A 32 -4.14 4.68 -9.90
N MET A 33 -4.26 5.95 -10.29
CA MET A 33 -5.57 6.60 -10.45
C MET A 33 -6.42 5.94 -11.55
N ALA A 34 -5.81 5.57 -12.68
CA ALA A 34 -6.50 4.87 -13.77
C ALA A 34 -7.00 3.50 -13.33
N THR A 35 -6.20 2.76 -12.55
CA THR A 35 -6.59 1.46 -11.98
C THR A 35 -7.80 1.61 -11.04
N LEU A 36 -7.76 2.57 -10.11
CA LEU A 36 -8.90 2.82 -9.19
C LEU A 36 -10.19 3.16 -9.95
N MET A 37 -10.08 3.93 -11.03
CA MET A 37 -11.24 4.27 -11.87
C MET A 37 -11.76 3.06 -12.64
N ALA A 38 -10.87 2.22 -13.18
CA ALA A 38 -11.23 0.99 -13.89
C ALA A 38 -11.91 -0.02 -12.96
N GLU A 39 -11.41 -0.19 -11.73
CA GLU A 39 -12.01 -1.05 -10.71
C GLU A 39 -13.43 -0.59 -10.35
N ALA A 40 -13.61 0.70 -10.04
CA ALA A 40 -14.92 1.26 -9.74
C ALA A 40 -15.90 1.10 -10.91
N TRP A 41 -15.43 1.28 -12.15
CA TRP A 41 -16.24 1.09 -13.35
C TRP A 41 -16.63 -0.38 -13.54
N TYR A 42 -15.70 -1.32 -13.38
CA TYR A 42 -15.97 -2.76 -13.52
C TYR A 42 -16.95 -3.26 -12.46
N VAL A 43 -16.77 -2.84 -11.20
CA VAL A 43 -17.68 -3.18 -10.10
C VAL A 43 -19.05 -2.52 -10.26
N GLY A 44 -19.11 -1.30 -10.80
CA GLY A 44 -20.36 -0.63 -11.13
C GLY A 44 -21.21 -1.39 -12.15
N GLN A 45 -20.60 -2.20 -13.03
CA GLN A 45 -21.33 -3.04 -13.98
C GLN A 45 -21.83 -4.37 -13.40
N LEU A 46 -21.38 -4.77 -12.20
CA LEU A 46 -21.79 -6.02 -11.52
C LEU A 46 -23.15 -5.89 -10.78
N GLY A 47 -23.74 -4.68 -10.71
CA GLY A 47 -25.07 -4.43 -10.14
C GLY A 47 -25.07 -3.60 -8.85
N THR A 48 -26.24 -3.11 -8.43
CA THR A 48 -26.40 -2.22 -7.26
C THR A 48 -25.99 -2.88 -5.93
N ASP A 49 -26.23 -4.19 -5.80
CA ASP A 49 -25.88 -4.93 -4.57
C ASP A 49 -24.35 -5.16 -4.46
N ALA A 50 -23.67 -5.38 -5.58
CA ALA A 50 -22.21 -5.48 -5.63
C ALA A 50 -21.53 -4.12 -5.33
N LEU A 51 -22.10 -3.03 -5.84
CA LEU A 51 -21.63 -1.68 -5.56
C LEU A 51 -21.84 -1.30 -4.08
N ALA A 52 -22.97 -1.69 -3.49
CA ALA A 52 -23.24 -1.49 -2.06
C ALA A 52 -22.27 -2.28 -1.16
N GLY A 53 -21.94 -3.52 -1.53
CA GLY A 53 -20.91 -4.32 -0.84
C GLY A 53 -19.52 -3.68 -0.92
N LEU A 54 -19.14 -3.15 -2.09
CA LEU A 54 -17.87 -2.43 -2.26
C LEU A 54 -17.84 -1.14 -1.43
N ALA A 55 -18.94 -0.37 -1.39
CA ALA A 55 -19.03 0.86 -0.60
C ALA A 55 -18.85 0.60 0.90
N LEU A 56 -19.33 -0.55 1.41
CA LEU A 56 -19.09 -1.00 2.78
C LEU A 56 -17.65 -1.53 2.99
N GLY A 57 -17.04 -2.12 1.97
CA GLY A 57 -15.63 -2.55 2.01
C GLY A 57 -14.62 -1.40 1.92
N PHE A 58 -15.02 -0.27 1.33
CA PHE A 58 -14.16 0.87 1.03
C PHE A 58 -13.45 1.46 2.27
N PRO A 59 -14.12 1.67 3.42
CA PRO A 59 -13.46 2.14 4.63
C PRO A 59 -12.37 1.18 5.12
N MET A 60 -12.59 -0.13 5.03
CA MET A 60 -11.58 -1.12 5.41
C MET A 60 -10.42 -1.13 4.42
N MET A 61 -10.70 -1.03 3.12
CA MET A 61 -9.66 -0.89 2.09
C MET A 61 -8.81 0.36 2.32
N MET A 62 -9.44 1.51 2.61
CA MET A 62 -8.72 2.74 2.97
C MET A 62 -7.88 2.54 4.23
N LEU A 63 -8.40 1.86 5.25
CA LEU A 63 -7.67 1.62 6.50
C LEU A 63 -6.41 0.80 6.25
N VAL A 64 -6.52 -0.31 5.48
CA VAL A 64 -5.37 -1.14 5.10
C VAL A 64 -4.38 -0.35 4.23
N MET A 65 -4.86 0.43 3.26
CA MET A 65 -4.00 1.29 2.44
C MET A 65 -3.26 2.35 3.27
N MET A 66 -3.94 3.02 4.20
CA MET A 66 -3.33 4.05 5.04
C MET A 66 -2.30 3.46 6.03
N LEU A 67 -2.59 2.29 6.59
CA LEU A 67 -1.64 1.55 7.41
C LEU A 67 -0.39 1.19 6.60
N SER A 68 -0.58 0.61 5.41
CA SER A 68 0.53 0.16 4.55
C SER A 68 1.35 1.33 4.01
N ALA A 69 0.73 2.26 3.26
CA ALA A 69 1.41 3.35 2.57
C ALA A 69 1.91 4.43 3.54
N GLY A 70 1.13 4.77 4.56
CA GLY A 70 1.47 5.83 5.51
C GLY A 70 2.45 5.35 6.57
N SER A 71 2.01 4.40 7.41
CA SER A 71 2.75 4.05 8.62
C SER A 71 4.01 3.25 8.31
N PHE A 72 3.91 2.19 7.50
CA PHE A 72 5.04 1.30 7.23
C PHE A 72 5.90 1.77 6.05
N GLY A 73 5.29 2.16 4.93
CA GLY A 73 6.01 2.64 3.75
C GLY A 73 6.88 3.87 4.06
N GLY A 74 6.34 4.84 4.77
CA GLY A 74 7.07 6.06 5.15
C GLY A 74 8.20 5.81 6.17
N THR A 75 7.94 5.03 7.22
CA THR A 75 8.93 4.78 8.29
C THR A 75 10.11 3.95 7.81
N ILE A 76 9.87 2.88 7.05
CA ILE A 76 10.93 2.01 6.53
C ILE A 76 11.76 2.74 5.48
N THR A 77 11.12 3.43 4.53
CA THR A 77 11.83 4.20 3.49
C THR A 77 12.71 5.29 4.11
N GLY A 78 12.20 6.00 5.13
CA GLY A 78 12.98 7.01 5.84
C GLY A 78 14.17 6.43 6.61
N ALA A 79 14.00 5.28 7.26
CA ALA A 79 15.07 4.62 8.00
C ALA A 79 16.18 4.07 7.07
N VAL A 80 15.79 3.44 5.95
CA VAL A 80 16.72 2.95 4.92
C VAL A 80 17.47 4.12 4.27
N ALA A 81 16.76 5.21 3.92
CA ALA A 81 17.39 6.40 3.36
C ALA A 81 18.44 7.02 4.30
N ARG A 82 18.18 7.01 5.62
CA ARG A 82 19.11 7.54 6.63
C ARG A 82 20.38 6.69 6.77
N LEU A 83 20.27 5.36 6.71
CA LEU A 83 21.43 4.46 6.73
C LEU A 83 22.28 4.57 5.46
N LEU A 84 21.63 4.66 4.30
CA LEU A 84 22.29 4.91 3.02
C LEU A 84 23.00 6.27 3.01
N GLY A 85 22.36 7.32 3.53
CA GLY A 85 22.94 8.66 3.66
C GLY A 85 24.15 8.72 4.59
N ALA A 86 24.21 7.84 5.60
CA ALA A 86 25.35 7.70 6.50
C ALA A 86 26.49 6.82 5.93
N GLY A 87 26.35 6.31 4.70
CA GLY A 87 27.32 5.41 4.07
C GLY A 87 27.26 3.96 4.57
N ASN A 88 26.33 3.63 5.46
CA ASN A 88 26.18 2.29 6.04
C ASN A 88 25.24 1.42 5.19
N ARG A 89 25.75 0.91 4.06
CA ARG A 89 24.98 0.05 3.15
C ARG A 89 24.60 -1.29 3.77
N GLU A 90 25.52 -1.90 4.50
CA GLU A 90 25.30 -3.22 5.13
C GLU A 90 24.17 -3.16 6.16
N GLY A 91 24.15 -2.11 6.99
CA GLY A 91 23.03 -1.85 7.89
C GLY A 91 21.71 -1.56 7.16
N ALA A 92 21.75 -0.89 6.01
CA ALA A 92 20.55 -0.61 5.20
C ALA A 92 19.95 -1.90 4.61
N GLU A 93 20.78 -2.83 4.13
CA GLU A 93 20.33 -4.13 3.61
C GLU A 93 19.73 -5.01 4.70
N VAL A 94 20.39 -5.11 5.87
CA VAL A 94 19.87 -5.87 7.01
C VAL A 94 18.53 -5.29 7.48
N LEU A 95 18.42 -3.96 7.57
CA LEU A 95 17.17 -3.30 7.94
C LEU A 95 16.07 -3.53 6.90
N ALA A 96 16.39 -3.47 5.61
CA ALA A 96 15.44 -3.75 4.54
C ALA A 96 14.89 -5.19 4.63
N LEU A 97 15.75 -6.18 4.87
CA LEU A 97 15.33 -7.57 5.07
C LEU A 97 14.41 -7.73 6.30
N HIS A 98 14.76 -7.10 7.43
CA HIS A 98 13.91 -7.11 8.62
C HIS A 98 12.57 -6.42 8.36
N ALA A 99 12.57 -5.32 7.62
CA ALA A 99 11.36 -4.60 7.26
C ALA A 99 10.43 -5.46 6.40
N VAL A 100 10.97 -6.21 5.43
CA VAL A 100 10.20 -7.17 4.61
C VAL A 100 9.59 -8.26 5.49
N LEU A 101 10.36 -8.86 6.41
CA LEU A 101 9.84 -9.88 7.31
C LEU A 101 8.75 -9.35 8.25
N MET A 102 8.92 -8.13 8.78
CA MET A 102 7.92 -7.48 9.61
C MET A 102 6.64 -7.16 8.83
N MET A 103 6.76 -6.70 7.58
CA MET A 103 5.61 -6.47 6.70
C MET A 103 4.87 -7.77 6.38
N LEU A 104 5.60 -8.86 6.09
CA LEU A 104 4.99 -10.17 5.81
C LEU A 104 4.25 -10.71 7.04
N PHE A 105 4.86 -10.58 8.21
CA PHE A 105 4.23 -10.96 9.47
C PHE A 105 2.96 -10.14 9.73
N LEU A 106 3.02 -8.82 9.53
CA LEU A 106 1.87 -7.95 9.70
C LEU A 106 0.76 -8.21 8.69
N ALA A 107 1.11 -8.49 7.42
CA ALA A 107 0.17 -8.87 6.38
C ALA A 107 -0.58 -10.15 6.76
N GLY A 108 0.16 -11.18 7.20
CA GLY A 108 -0.44 -12.43 7.70
C GLY A 108 -1.31 -12.20 8.94
N LEU A 109 -0.89 -11.34 9.87
CA LEU A 109 -1.67 -11.01 11.06
C LEU A 109 -2.97 -10.27 10.70
N CYS A 110 -2.90 -9.29 9.80
CA CYS A 110 -4.08 -8.59 9.28
C CYS A 110 -5.02 -9.55 8.57
N SER A 111 -4.50 -10.40 7.68
CA SER A 111 -5.28 -11.41 6.97
C SER A 111 -6.00 -12.34 7.96
N ALA A 112 -5.31 -12.84 8.98
CA ALA A 112 -5.92 -13.67 10.02
C ALA A 112 -7.03 -12.93 10.80
N ILE A 113 -6.82 -11.66 11.17
CA ILE A 113 -7.82 -10.85 11.88
C ILE A 113 -9.06 -10.63 11.01
N PHE A 114 -8.89 -10.34 9.71
CA PHE A 114 -10.01 -10.13 8.79
C PHE A 114 -10.74 -11.42 8.41
N LEU A 115 -10.03 -12.54 8.26
CA LEU A 115 -10.64 -13.85 7.98
C LEU A 115 -11.47 -14.36 9.16
N VAL A 116 -11.00 -14.15 10.39
CA VAL A 116 -11.69 -14.63 11.61
C VAL A 116 -12.74 -13.63 12.10
N GLY A 117 -12.43 -12.33 12.06
CA GLY A 117 -13.28 -11.25 12.59
C GLY A 117 -14.11 -10.52 11.54
N GLY A 118 -13.90 -10.77 10.25
CA GLY A 118 -14.54 -10.02 9.16
C GLY A 118 -16.06 -10.02 9.25
N ARG A 119 -16.67 -11.15 9.64
CA ARG A 119 -18.13 -11.24 9.76
C ARG A 119 -18.71 -10.25 10.78
N GLU A 120 -18.03 -10.04 11.92
CA GLU A 120 -18.49 -9.06 12.91
C GLU A 120 -18.09 -7.62 12.58
N ILE A 121 -16.95 -7.42 11.93
CA ILE A 121 -16.57 -6.09 11.48
C ILE A 121 -17.55 -5.58 10.42
N TYR A 122 -17.90 -6.42 9.45
CA TYR A 122 -18.86 -6.07 8.40
C TYR A 122 -20.31 -6.02 8.91
N SER A 123 -20.68 -6.79 9.94
CA SER A 123 -22.00 -6.67 10.59
C SER A 123 -22.15 -5.35 11.36
N LEU A 124 -21.10 -4.93 12.09
CA LEU A 124 -21.04 -3.66 12.84
C LEU A 124 -21.05 -2.44 11.93
N LEU A 125 -20.47 -2.57 10.73
CA LEU A 125 -20.52 -1.53 9.69
C LEU A 125 -21.89 -1.42 8.99
N GLY A 126 -22.85 -2.30 9.32
CA GLY A 126 -24.22 -2.27 8.79
C GLY A 126 -24.53 -3.31 7.71
N GLY A 127 -23.62 -4.27 7.45
CA GLY A 127 -23.84 -5.36 6.51
C GLY A 127 -24.95 -6.31 6.97
N ARG A 128 -26.05 -6.39 6.20
CA ARG A 128 -27.16 -7.34 6.44
C ARG A 128 -27.50 -8.11 5.16
N GLY A 129 -27.80 -9.40 5.32
CA GLY A 129 -28.28 -10.27 4.23
C GLY A 129 -27.22 -10.51 3.14
N PRO A 130 -27.60 -10.50 1.85
CA PRO A 130 -26.71 -10.85 0.73
C PRO A 130 -25.47 -9.94 0.61
N VAL A 131 -25.57 -8.69 1.09
CA VAL A 131 -24.46 -7.73 1.12
C VAL A 131 -23.30 -8.19 2.01
N LEU A 132 -23.60 -8.90 3.11
CA LEU A 132 -22.58 -9.44 4.02
C LEU A 132 -21.83 -10.64 3.39
N GLU A 133 -22.54 -11.50 2.64
CA GLU A 133 -21.90 -12.60 1.92
C GLU A 133 -21.02 -12.10 0.77
N GLN A 134 -21.48 -11.12 0.00
CA GLN A 134 -20.68 -10.50 -1.06
C GLN A 134 -19.42 -9.82 -0.49
N ALA A 135 -19.55 -9.10 0.64
CA ALA A 135 -18.43 -8.45 1.30
C ALA A 135 -17.41 -9.47 1.83
N LEU A 136 -17.86 -10.59 2.40
CA LEU A 136 -16.99 -11.67 2.85
C LEU A 136 -16.31 -12.41 1.70
N ALA A 137 -17.02 -12.65 0.58
CA ALA A 137 -16.43 -13.28 -0.61
C ALA A 137 -15.32 -12.41 -1.21
N TYR A 138 -15.55 -11.10 -1.33
CA TYR A 138 -14.54 -10.16 -1.80
C TYR A 138 -13.37 -10.04 -0.82
N SER A 139 -13.66 -9.94 0.47
CA SER A 139 -12.65 -9.85 1.54
C SER A 139 -11.77 -11.11 1.59
N ASN A 140 -12.35 -12.30 1.51
CA ASN A 140 -11.59 -13.56 1.45
C ASN A 140 -10.64 -13.60 0.25
N VAL A 141 -11.07 -13.16 -0.94
CA VAL A 141 -10.20 -13.16 -2.12
C VAL A 141 -9.09 -12.11 -1.99
N LEU A 142 -9.41 -10.93 -1.45
CA LEU A 142 -8.45 -9.85 -1.24
C LEU A 142 -7.39 -10.23 -0.19
N PHE A 143 -7.81 -10.85 0.92
CA PHE A 143 -6.93 -11.22 2.03
C PHE A 143 -6.26 -12.59 1.86
N ALA A 144 -6.78 -13.49 1.02
CA ALA A 144 -6.09 -14.72 0.64
C ALA A 144 -4.88 -14.46 -0.28
N GLY A 145 -4.84 -13.30 -0.95
CA GLY A 145 -3.71 -12.86 -1.77
C GLY A 145 -2.64 -12.05 -1.03
N CYS A 146 -2.83 -11.77 0.26
CA CYS A 146 -1.87 -11.09 1.14
C CYS A 146 -0.92 -12.10 1.80
#